data_AF-A0A2E0XNH8-F1
#
_entry.id   AF-A0A2E0XNH8-F1
#
_cell.length_a   1.000
_cell.length_b   1.000
_cell.length_c   1.000
_cell.angle_alpha   90.00
_cell.angle_beta   90.00
_cell.angle_gamma   90.00
#
_symmetry.space_group_name_H-M   'P 1'
#
loop_
_entity.id
_entity.type
_entity.pdbx_description
1 polymer ?
#
loop_
_entity_poly.entity_id
_entity_poly.type
_entity_poly.pdbx_seq_one_letter_code
_entity_poly.pdbx_strand_id
1 'polypeptide(L)'
;MPITDKEIDVHYRQGFTLAEGALEPGDTQPVIDGLEAFIDRRANELLDEEKMIDLHSDVPFYQRYTLLLKQSAEIGHGVDIMHMRRPAMFAFLCTEPTEKRQGIDIWW
;
A
#
# COMPACT_ATOMS: atom_id res chain seq x y z
N MET A 1 15.28 0.29 9.77
CA MET A 1 15.74 0.97 11.02
C MET A 1 14.79 0.62 12.14
N PRO A 2 15.26 0.17 13.32
CA PRO A 2 14.37 -0.09 14.46
C PRO A 2 13.84 1.23 15.06
N ILE A 3 12.60 1.22 15.53
CA ILE A 3 12.01 2.36 16.27
C ILE A 3 12.76 2.58 17.58
N THR A 4 13.03 3.84 17.92
CA THR A 4 13.76 4.22 19.14
C THR A 4 12.83 4.29 20.35
N ASP A 5 13.39 4.17 21.57
CA ASP A 5 12.60 4.33 22.82
C ASP A 5 11.92 5.70 22.91
N LYS A 6 12.54 6.74 22.37
CA LYS A 6 11.97 8.09 22.30
C LYS A 6 10.74 8.13 21.39
N GLU A 7 10.80 7.46 20.25
CA GLU A 7 9.68 7.33 19.32
C GLU A 7 8.54 6.51 19.96
N ILE A 8 8.86 5.45 20.69
CA ILE A 8 7.87 4.67 21.46
C ILE A 8 7.17 5.53 22.51
N ASP A 9 7.92 6.33 23.30
CA ASP A 9 7.32 7.24 24.29
C ASP A 9 6.41 8.29 23.64
N VAL A 10 6.80 8.85 22.50
CA VAL A 10 5.96 9.77 21.70
C VAL A 10 4.68 9.06 21.27
N HIS A 11 4.75 7.82 20.80
CA HIS A 11 3.58 7.02 20.42
C HIS A 11 2.59 6.90 21.58
N TYR A 12 3.06 6.51 22.77
CA TYR A 12 2.18 6.33 23.92
C TYR A 12 1.53 7.64 24.39
N ARG A 13 2.21 8.78 24.24
CA ARG A 13 1.66 10.08 24.63
C ARG A 13 0.73 10.69 23.58
N GLN A 14 0.96 10.44 22.30
CA GLN A 14 0.28 11.14 21.19
C GLN A 14 -0.62 10.25 20.34
N GLY A 15 -0.53 8.93 20.49
CA GLY A 15 -1.23 7.95 19.67
C GLY A 15 -0.61 7.70 18.29
N PHE A 16 0.49 8.36 17.94
CA PHE A 16 1.21 8.17 16.68
C PHE A 16 2.69 8.53 16.81
N THR A 17 3.50 8.15 15.82
CA THR A 17 4.92 8.50 15.73
C THR A 17 5.31 8.64 14.27
N LEU A 18 6.16 9.62 13.97
CA LEU A 18 6.79 9.76 12.67
C LEU A 18 8.14 9.05 12.68
N ALA A 19 8.28 7.98 11.90
CA ALA A 19 9.54 7.27 11.72
C ALA A 19 10.22 7.71 10.41
N GLU A 20 11.15 8.65 10.51
CA GLU A 20 11.90 9.15 9.35
C GLU A 20 12.93 8.12 8.88
N GLY A 21 13.07 7.94 7.56
CA GLY A 21 14.01 6.96 7.00
C GLY A 21 13.66 5.50 7.31
N ALA A 22 12.40 5.23 7.67
CA ALA A 22 11.92 3.86 7.94
C ALA A 22 11.94 2.95 6.71
N LEU A 23 11.86 3.54 5.51
CA LEU A 23 11.81 2.84 4.22
C LEU A 23 12.98 3.24 3.34
N GLU A 24 13.57 2.27 2.66
CA GLU A 24 14.51 2.48 1.56
C GLU A 24 13.76 2.71 0.24
N PRO A 25 14.40 3.35 -0.78
CA PRO A 25 13.77 3.67 -2.07
C PRO A 25 13.19 2.50 -2.91
N GLY A 26 13.21 1.25 -2.43
CA GLY A 26 12.61 0.09 -3.10
C GLY A 26 11.62 -0.70 -2.24
N ASP A 27 11.46 -0.37 -0.95
CA ASP A 27 10.66 -1.19 -0.02
C ASP A 27 9.19 -1.28 -0.41
N THR A 28 8.68 -0.26 -1.09
CA THR A 28 7.29 -0.21 -1.57
C THR A 28 7.10 -0.82 -2.95
N GLN A 29 8.18 -1.15 -3.68
CA GLN A 29 8.09 -1.59 -5.07
C GLN A 29 7.23 -2.86 -5.23
N PRO A 30 7.34 -3.90 -4.40
CA PRO A 30 6.46 -5.08 -4.53
C PRO A 30 4.97 -4.76 -4.35
N VAL A 31 4.64 -3.73 -3.56
CA VAL A 31 3.26 -3.26 -3.39
C VAL A 31 2.81 -2.48 -4.61
N ILE A 32 3.68 -1.62 -5.15
CA ILE A 32 3.43 -0.86 -6.39
C ILE A 32 3.19 -1.82 -7.56
N ASP A 33 4.05 -2.82 -7.77
CA ASP A 33 3.92 -3.81 -8.84
C ASP A 33 2.58 -4.57 -8.74
N GLY A 34 2.18 -4.91 -7.51
CA GLY A 34 0.90 -5.56 -7.23
C GLY A 34 -0.32 -4.68 -7.55
N LEU A 35 -0.21 -3.38 -7.30
CA LEU A 35 -1.21 -2.37 -7.63
C LEU A 35 -1.27 -2.12 -9.14
N GLU A 36 -0.14 -1.96 -9.80
CA GLU A 36 -0.04 -1.80 -11.25
C GLU A 36 -0.67 -2.97 -11.98
N ALA A 37 -0.31 -4.21 -11.64
CA ALA A 37 -0.88 -5.39 -12.29
C ALA A 37 -2.41 -5.50 -12.11
N PHE A 38 -2.95 -5.01 -10.99
CA PHE A 38 -4.39 -4.94 -10.80
C PHE A 38 -5.03 -3.87 -11.69
N ILE A 39 -4.48 -2.65 -11.65
CA ILE A 39 -4.98 -1.50 -12.40
C ILE A 39 -4.90 -1.77 -13.90
N ASP A 40 -3.82 -2.37 -14.38
CA ASP A 40 -3.65 -2.78 -15.77
C ASP A 40 -4.76 -3.71 -16.23
N ARG A 41 -4.99 -4.79 -15.48
CA ARG A 41 -6.05 -5.73 -15.82
C ARG A 41 -7.41 -5.02 -15.88
N ARG A 42 -7.72 -4.21 -14.86
CA ARG A 42 -9.01 -3.52 -14.77
C ARG A 42 -9.20 -2.45 -15.85
N ALA A 43 -8.14 -1.71 -16.20
CA ALA A 43 -8.17 -0.71 -17.25
C ALA A 43 -8.40 -1.35 -18.62
N ASN A 44 -7.78 -2.51 -18.89
CA ASN A 44 -8.02 -3.27 -20.12
C ASN A 44 -9.46 -3.80 -20.18
N GLU A 45 -10.00 -4.36 -19.09
CA GLU A 45 -11.43 -4.76 -19.03
C GLU A 45 -12.37 -3.59 -19.34
N LEU A 46 -12.10 -2.41 -18.78
CA LEU A 46 -12.92 -1.22 -19.02
C LEU A 46 -12.74 -0.63 -20.43
N LEU A 47 -11.57 -0.81 -21.04
CA LEU A 47 -11.33 -0.45 -22.43
C LEU A 47 -12.12 -1.38 -23.37
N ASP A 48 -12.12 -2.68 -23.12
CA ASP A 48 -12.90 -3.68 -23.88
C ASP A 48 -14.41 -3.45 -23.76
N GLU A 49 -14.86 -2.90 -22.63
CA GLU A 49 -16.23 -2.46 -22.39
C GLU A 49 -16.56 -1.07 -22.96
N GLU A 50 -15.63 -0.42 -23.67
CA GLU A 50 -15.75 0.96 -24.21
C GLU A 50 -16.00 2.04 -23.14
N LYS A 51 -15.69 1.74 -21.87
CA LYS A 51 -15.79 2.66 -20.73
C LYS A 51 -14.52 3.47 -20.48
N MET A 52 -13.45 3.15 -21.19
CA MET A 52 -12.19 3.90 -21.23
C MET A 52 -11.78 4.11 -22.69
N ILE A 53 -10.99 5.14 -22.92
CA ILE A 53 -10.50 5.50 -24.26
C ILE A 53 -8.97 5.56 -24.34
N ASP A 54 -8.29 5.68 -23.20
CA ASP A 54 -6.83 5.73 -23.11
C ASP A 54 -6.35 5.02 -21.84
N LEU A 55 -5.38 4.11 -21.98
CA LEU A 55 -4.78 3.38 -20.86
C LEU A 55 -3.65 4.15 -20.17
N HIS A 56 -3.16 5.24 -20.78
CA HIS A 56 -2.05 6.05 -20.29
C HIS A 56 -0.81 5.22 -19.93
N SER A 57 -0.48 4.21 -20.75
CA SER A 57 0.57 3.21 -20.47
C SER A 57 1.99 3.79 -20.41
N ASP A 58 2.19 5.01 -20.89
CA ASP A 58 3.45 5.76 -20.87
C ASP A 58 3.63 6.62 -19.61
N VAL A 59 2.57 6.78 -18.80
CA VAL A 59 2.58 7.60 -17.60
C VAL A 59 2.98 6.75 -16.37
N PRO A 60 3.81 7.28 -15.46
CA PRO A 60 4.19 6.56 -14.25
C PRO A 60 3.02 6.28 -13.30
N PHE A 61 3.12 5.21 -12.51
CA PHE A 61 2.12 4.72 -11.56
C PHE A 61 1.36 5.83 -10.81
N TYR A 62 2.10 6.72 -10.16
CA TYR A 62 1.58 7.75 -9.25
C TYR A 62 0.67 8.77 -9.95
N GLN A 63 0.78 8.92 -11.26
CA GLN A 63 -0.10 9.78 -12.07
C GLN A 63 -1.17 8.97 -12.80
N ARG A 64 -0.81 7.76 -13.27
CA ARG A 64 -1.64 6.95 -14.17
C ARG A 64 -2.99 6.61 -13.55
N TYR A 65 -3.04 6.19 -12.29
CA TYR A 65 -4.31 5.85 -11.63
C TYR A 65 -5.30 7.04 -11.61
N THR A 66 -4.82 8.25 -11.36
CA THR A 66 -5.66 9.46 -11.36
C THR A 66 -6.20 9.78 -12.74
N LEU A 67 -5.41 9.56 -13.81
CA LEU A 67 -5.89 9.77 -15.18
C LEU A 67 -6.97 8.76 -15.57
N LEU A 68 -6.78 7.49 -15.21
CA LEU A 68 -7.79 6.44 -15.44
C LEU A 68 -9.08 6.72 -14.65
N LEU A 69 -8.96 7.16 -13.39
CA LEU A 69 -10.10 7.52 -12.54
C LEU A 69 -10.93 8.68 -13.11
N LYS A 70 -10.30 9.62 -13.84
CA LYS A 70 -11.01 10.70 -14.54
C LYS A 70 -11.86 10.21 -15.69
N GLN A 71 -11.50 9.10 -16.33
CA GLN A 71 -12.27 8.50 -17.41
C GLN A 71 -13.44 7.67 -16.86
N SER A 72 -13.16 6.83 -15.85
CA SER A 72 -14.19 6.00 -15.23
C SER A 72 -13.90 5.75 -13.75
N ALA A 73 -14.89 6.07 -12.90
CA ALA A 73 -14.82 5.78 -11.47
C ALA A 73 -14.79 4.27 -11.17
N GLU A 74 -15.24 3.42 -12.11
CA GLU A 74 -15.25 1.97 -11.96
C GLU A 74 -13.85 1.33 -11.89
N ILE A 75 -12.79 2.09 -12.24
CA ILE A 75 -11.40 1.63 -12.08
C ILE A 75 -11.05 1.36 -10.61
N GLY A 76 -11.70 2.05 -9.67
CA GLY A 76 -11.48 1.89 -8.24
C GLY A 76 -12.21 0.69 -7.62
N HIS A 77 -13.11 0.03 -8.36
CA HIS A 77 -13.84 -1.12 -7.84
C HIS A 77 -12.87 -2.28 -7.58
N GLY A 78 -12.81 -2.73 -6.32
CA GLY A 78 -11.91 -3.81 -5.88
C GLY A 78 -10.51 -3.36 -5.46
N VAL A 79 -10.22 -2.05 -5.48
CA VAL A 79 -8.98 -1.44 -4.93
C VAL A 79 -9.09 -1.18 -3.42
N ASP A 80 -10.10 -1.72 -2.74
CA ASP A 80 -10.21 -1.62 -1.29
C ASP A 80 -9.51 -2.80 -0.59
N ILE A 81 -9.16 -2.60 0.68
CA ILE A 81 -8.48 -3.60 1.52
C ILE A 81 -9.26 -4.92 1.69
N MET A 82 -10.56 -4.93 1.41
CA MET A 82 -11.38 -6.15 1.49
C MET A 82 -11.23 -7.01 0.25
N HIS A 83 -10.94 -6.43 -0.91
CA HIS A 83 -10.79 -7.15 -2.18
C HIS A 83 -9.33 -7.28 -2.62
N MET A 84 -8.47 -6.35 -2.22
CA MET A 84 -7.06 -6.32 -2.58
C MET A 84 -6.17 -6.77 -1.43
N ARG A 85 -6.20 -8.07 -1.13
CA ARG A 85 -5.38 -8.72 -0.09
C ARG A 85 -4.17 -9.45 -0.67
N ARG A 86 -3.29 -8.72 -1.36
CA ARG A 86 -2.12 -9.35 -2.01
C ARG A 86 -1.01 -9.64 -0.99
N PRO A 87 -0.27 -10.76 -1.13
CA PRO A 87 0.81 -11.11 -0.22
C PRO A 87 1.83 -10.00 0.00
N ALA A 88 2.18 -9.25 -1.05
CA ALA A 88 3.12 -8.14 -0.96
C ALA A 88 2.66 -7.01 0.00
N MET A 89 1.35 -6.73 0.09
CA MET A 89 0.82 -5.74 1.01
C MET A 89 0.99 -6.19 2.47
N PHE A 90 0.70 -7.46 2.74
CA PHE A 90 0.89 -8.01 4.08
C PHE A 90 2.37 -8.14 4.42
N ALA A 91 3.21 -8.59 3.49
CA ALA A 91 4.65 -8.64 3.70
C ALA A 91 5.25 -7.26 4.02
N PHE A 92 4.76 -6.20 3.35
CA PHE A 92 5.16 -4.82 3.65
C PHE A 92 4.66 -4.34 5.02
N LEU A 93 3.42 -4.67 5.40
CA LEU A 93 2.84 -4.29 6.70
C LEU A 93 3.36 -5.13 7.87
N CYS A 94 3.82 -6.34 7.60
CA CYS A 94 4.40 -7.23 8.58
C CYS A 94 5.83 -6.79 8.89
N THR A 95 6.00 -6.12 10.01
CA THR A 95 7.31 -6.08 10.67
C THR A 95 7.58 -7.45 11.28
N GLU A 96 8.67 -8.13 10.93
CA GLU A 96 9.17 -9.19 11.82
C GLU A 96 9.38 -8.58 13.21
N PRO A 97 8.96 -9.25 14.30
CA PRO A 97 9.25 -8.75 15.63
C PRO A 97 10.77 -8.75 15.82
N THR A 98 11.37 -7.56 15.81
CA THR A 98 12.72 -7.36 16.35
C THR A 98 12.65 -7.68 17.84
N GLU A 99 13.12 -8.87 18.17
CA GLU A 99 13.19 -9.47 19.51
C GLU A 99 11.88 -9.89 20.16
N LYS A 100 11.91 -11.08 20.77
CA LYS A 100 10.93 -11.50 21.77
C LYS A 100 10.91 -10.43 22.86
N ARG A 101 9.86 -9.60 22.91
CA ARG A 101 9.54 -8.82 24.11
C ARG A 101 9.36 -9.81 25.26
N GLN A 102 10.41 -10.02 26.04
CA GLN A 102 10.31 -10.76 27.29
C GLN A 102 9.36 -9.99 28.21
N GLY A 103 8.30 -10.65 28.65
CA GLY A 103 7.50 -10.22 29.80
C GLY A 103 6.53 -9.08 29.53
N ILE A 104 5.46 -9.34 28.77
CA ILE A 104 4.17 -8.73 29.09
C ILE A 104 3.16 -9.88 29.16
N ASP A 105 2.94 -10.37 30.38
CA ASP A 105 1.79 -11.22 30.69
C ASP A 105 0.52 -10.35 30.58
N ILE A 106 -0.09 -10.38 29.40
CA ILE A 106 -1.47 -9.96 29.23
C ILE A 106 -2.36 -11.16 29.55
N TRP A 107 -2.87 -11.16 30.78
CA TRP A 107 -3.92 -12.05 31.25
C TRP A 107 -5.24 -11.65 30.58
N TRP A 108 -5.86 -12.56 29.83
CA TRP A 108 -7.30 -12.63 29.64
C TRP A 108 -7.80 -13.95 30.25
#